data_AF-F7NMQ7-F1
#
_entry.id   AF-F7NMQ7-F1
#
_cell.length_a   1.000
_cell.length_b   1.000
_cell.length_c   1.000
_cell.angle_alpha   90.00
_cell.angle_beta   90.00
_cell.angle_gamma   90.00
#
_symmetry.space_group_name_H-M   'P 1'
#
loop_
_entity.id
_entity.type
_entity.pdbx_description
1 polymer ?
#
loop_
_entity_poly.entity_id
_entity_poly.type
_entity_poly.pdbx_seq_one_letter_code
_entity_poly.pdbx_strand_id
1 'polypeptide(L)' 'MNLEEKIILYTTDSGNVSVSVRFENGNFWMIQKAIAELFETDRSVITKHLSNIYARKNWIRSQPVQNLHRFK' A
#
# COMPACT_ATOMS: atom_id res chain seq x y z
N MET A 1 -26.04 -14.25 0.55
CA MET A 1 -25.00 -13.76 -0.39
C MET A 1 -23.74 -14.55 -0.12
N ASN A 2 -23.29 -15.36 -1.08
CA ASN A 2 -22.02 -16.09 -0.97
C ASN A 2 -20.87 -15.11 -1.23
N LEU A 3 -20.06 -14.81 -0.21
CA LEU A 3 -18.74 -14.23 -0.43
C LEU A 3 -17.85 -15.37 -0.90
N GLU A 4 -17.71 -15.52 -2.21
CA GLU A 4 -16.53 -16.22 -2.72
C GLU A 4 -15.33 -15.31 -2.46
N GLU A 5 -14.77 -15.42 -1.25
CA GLU A 5 -13.47 -14.85 -0.91
C GLU A 5 -12.45 -15.46 -1.86
N LYS A 6 -12.16 -14.74 -2.95
CA LYS A 6 -11.20 -15.19 -3.95
C LYS A 6 -9.80 -15.02 -3.40
N ILE A 7 -9.40 -15.96 -2.55
CA ILE A 7 -8.05 -16.07 -1.97
C ILE A 7 -7.10 -16.39 -3.12
N ILE A 8 -6.23 -15.44 -3.47
CA ILE A 8 -5.20 -15.66 -4.48
C ILE A 8 -3.90 -16.02 -3.76
N LEU A 9 -3.51 -17.28 -3.88
CA LEU A 9 -2.25 -17.80 -3.35
C LEU A 9 -1.11 -17.41 -4.29
N TYR A 10 -0.28 -16.46 -3.87
CA TYR A 10 0.98 -16.14 -4.55
C TYR A 10 2.13 -16.85 -3.86
N THR A 11 2.88 -17.64 -4.63
CA THR A 11 4.11 -18.31 -4.20
C THR A 11 5.29 -17.53 -4.76
N THR A 12 6.20 -17.08 -3.90
CA THR A 12 7.48 -16.48 -4.34
C THR A 12 8.36 -17.58 -4.94
N ASP A 13 9.40 -17.22 -5.70
CA ASP A 13 10.33 -18.19 -6.33
C ASP A 13 10.96 -19.16 -5.30
N SER A 14 10.97 -18.77 -4.03
CA SER A 14 11.42 -19.57 -2.88
C SER A 14 10.38 -20.56 -2.33
N GLY A 15 9.17 -20.65 -2.92
CA GLY A 15 8.17 -21.68 -2.63
C GLY A 15 7.38 -21.54 -1.31
N ASN A 16 7.72 -20.59 -0.44
CA ASN A 16 7.34 -20.66 0.98
C ASN A 16 6.25 -19.69 1.44
N VAL A 17 5.93 -18.67 0.64
CA VAL A 17 4.97 -17.65 1.05
C VAL A 17 3.62 -17.93 0.39
N SER A 18 2.56 -17.84 1.19
CA SER A 18 1.17 -18.01 0.77
C SER A 18 0.37 -16.85 1.36
N VAL A 19 0.03 -15.88 0.52
CA VAL A 19 -0.67 -14.67 0.96
C VAL A 19 -2.15 -14.80 0.64
N SER A 20 -3.03 -14.54 1.61
CA SER A 20 -4.47 -14.41 1.36
C SER A 20 -4.84 -12.95 1.11
N VAL A 21 -5.51 -12.69 -0.02
CA VAL A 21 -5.95 -11.35 -0.44
C VAL A 21 -7.42 -11.39 -0.84
N ARG A 22 -8.18 -10.36 -0.45
CA ARG A 22 -9.53 -10.13 -0.98
C ARG A 22 -9.44 -9.24 -2.20
N PHE A 23 -9.88 -9.75 -3.36
CA PHE A 23 -10.00 -8.96 -4.57
C PHE A 23 -11.44 -8.49 -4.77
N GLU A 24 -11.64 -7.18 -4.82
CA GLU A 24 -12.96 -6.57 -4.94
C GLU A 24 -12.89 -5.23 -5.67
N ASN A 25 -13.79 -5.01 -6.63
CA ASN A 25 -13.90 -3.76 -7.39
C ASN A 25 -12.57 -3.34 -8.04
N GLY A 26 -11.77 -4.30 -8.52
CA GLY A 26 -10.45 -4.04 -9.11
C GLY A 26 -9.35 -3.71 -8.09
N ASN A 27 -9.65 -3.77 -6.79
CA ASN A 27 -8.72 -3.46 -5.71
C ASN A 27 -8.35 -4.71 -4.92
N PHE A 28 -7.10 -4.75 -4.47
CA PHE A 28 -6.58 -5.77 -3.56
C PHE A 28 -6.64 -5.27 -2.13
N TRP A 29 -7.39 -5.96 -1.28
CA TRP A 29 -7.50 -5.70 0.14
C TRP A 29 -6.61 -6.67 0.91
N MET A 30 -5.55 -6.13 1.51
CA MET A 30 -4.52 -6.89 2.22
C MET A 30 -4.15 -6.20 3.53
N ILE A 31 -3.80 -6.99 4.55
CA ILE A 31 -3.17 -6.46 5.76
C ILE A 31 -1.70 -6.13 5.49
N GLN A 32 -1.10 -5.19 6.25
CA GLN A 32 0.30 -4.78 6.04
C GLN A 32 1.31 -5.95 6.15
N LYS A 33 1.00 -6.98 6.97
CA LYS A 33 1.84 -8.18 7.09
C LYS A 33 1.87 -8.99 5.79
N ALA A 34 0.72 -9.19 5.17
CA ALA A 34 0.58 -9.88 3.87
C ALA A 34 1.34 -9.15 2.75
N ILE A 35 1.28 -7.82 2.75
CA ILE A 35 2.07 -6.99 1.81
C ILE A 35 3.57 -7.18 2.07
N ALA A 36 3.98 -7.15 3.34
CA ALA A 36 5.38 -7.32 3.72
C ALA A 36 5.92 -8.70 3.28
N GLU A 37 5.14 -9.76 3.45
CA GLU A 37 5.45 -11.12 3.00
C GLU A 37 5.55 -11.21 1.47
N LEU A 38 4.59 -10.61 0.74
CA LEU A 38 4.58 -10.61 -0.73
C LEU A 38 5.82 -9.92 -1.33
N PHE A 39 6.29 -8.84 -0.70
CA PHE A 39 7.44 -8.07 -1.17
C PHE A 39 8.73 -8.42 -0.42
N GLU A 40 8.74 -9.51 0.35
CA GLU A 40 9.90 -9.99 1.11
C GLU A 40 10.60 -8.87 1.92
N THR A 41 9.79 -8.07 2.63
CA THR A 41 10.26 -6.92 3.41
C THR A 41 9.67 -6.91 4.81
N ASP A 42 10.12 -5.98 5.65
CA ASP A 42 9.58 -5.81 6.99
C ASP A 42 8.27 -5.03 6.98
N ARG A 43 7.36 -5.39 7.90
CA ARG A 43 6.10 -4.64 8.11
C ARG A 43 6.36 -3.14 8.38
N SER A 44 7.46 -2.81 9.06
CA SER A 44 7.86 -1.43 9.36
C SER A 44 8.13 -0.61 8.10
N VAL A 45 8.66 -1.23 7.05
CA VAL A 45 8.89 -0.61 5.73
C VAL A 45 7.56 -0.26 5.10
N ILE A 46 6.59 -1.17 5.11
CA ILE A 46 5.22 -0.92 4.64
C ILE A 46 4.57 0.25 5.39
N THR A 47 4.68 0.25 6.73
CA THR A 47 4.19 1.36 7.56
C THR A 47 4.82 2.69 7.16
N LYS A 48 6.14 2.73 6.96
CA LYS A 48 6.88 3.93 6.52
C LYS A 48 6.39 4.44 5.16
N HIS A 49 6.17 3.55 4.19
CA HIS A 49 5.63 3.93 2.88
C HIS A 49 4.24 4.54 2.98
N LEU A 50 3.35 3.94 3.77
CA LEU A 50 2.01 4.49 4.00
C LEU A 50 2.09 5.88 4.64
N SER A 51 2.89 6.06 5.69
CA SER A 51 3.10 7.37 6.31
C SER A 51 3.61 8.42 5.32
N ASN A 52 4.56 8.06 4.45
CA ASN A 52 5.09 8.96 3.42
C ASN A 52 4.03 9.34 2.38
N ILE A 53 3.18 8.40 1.96
CA ILE A 53 2.06 8.67 1.03
C ILE A 53 1.07 9.66 1.65
N TYR A 54 0.66 9.44 2.90
CA TYR A 54 -0.24 10.35 3.62
C TYR A 54 0.38 11.73 3.81
N ALA A 55 1.66 11.79 4.21
CA ALA A 55 2.38 13.04 4.34
C ALA A 55 2.41 13.77 2.99
N ARG A 56 2.91 13.14 1.91
CA ARG A 56 2.98 13.75 0.57
C ARG A 56 1.64 14.33 0.12
N LYS A 57 0.52 13.62 0.36
CA LYS A 57 -0.81 14.13 0.04
C LYS A 57 -1.15 15.41 0.79
N ASN A 58 -0.75 15.52 2.06
CA ASN A 58 -0.93 16.75 2.85
C ASN A 58 -0.02 17.89 2.34
N TRP A 59 1.23 17.59 2.00
CA TRP A 59 2.16 18.57 1.42
C TRP A 59 1.64 19.17 0.11
N ILE A 60 1.07 18.36 -0.78
CA ILE A 60 0.48 18.85 -2.03
C ILE A 60 -0.70 19.81 -1.75
N ARG A 61 -1.51 19.51 -0.72
CA ARG A 61 -2.64 20.36 -0.32
C ARG A 61 -2.22 21.67 0.35
N SER A 62 -1.04 21.73 0.97
CA SER A 62 -0.50 22.94 1.60
C SER A 62 0.29 23.87 0.67
N GLN A 63 0.48 23.48 -0.59
CA GLN A 63 1.19 24.25 -1.61
C GLN A 63 0.40 25.35 -2.40
N PRO A 64 -0.74 25.95 -1.98
CA PRO A 64 -1.31 27.06 -2.74
C PRO A 64 -0.61 28.42 -2.55
N VAL A 65 0.30 28.60 -1.58
CA VAL A 65 0.70 29.96 -1.12
C VAL A 65 2.20 30.23 -0.96
N GLN A 66 3.08 29.22 -0.97
CA GLN A 66 4.52 29.47 -0.75
C GLN A 66 5.27 29.90 -2.02
N ASN A 67 4.73 29.60 -3.21
CA ASN A 67 5.36 29.97 -4.48
C ASN A 67 5.07 31.42 -4.92
N LEU A 68 4.19 32.16 -4.23
CA LEU A 68 3.88 33.55 -4.63
C LEU A 68 4.95 34.57 -4.18
N HIS A 69 5.78 34.24 -3.19
CA HIS A 69 6.84 35.13 -2.69
C HIS A 69 8.14 35.09 -3.51
N ARG A 70 8.25 34.17 -4.48
CA ARG A 70 9.47 33.97 -5.28
C ARG A 70 9.32 34.43 -6.73
N PHE A 71 8.19 35.07 -7.06
CA PHE A 71 7.94 35.80 -8.30
C PHE A 71 7.79 37.31 -7.99
N LYS A 72 8.86 37.94 -7.53
CA LYS A 72 9.07 39.38 -7.65
C LYS A 72 10.55 39.62 -7.94
#